data_AF-A0A7K5XX02-F1
#
_entry.id   AF-A0A7K5XX02-F1
#
_cell.length_a   1.000
_cell.length_b   1.000
_cell.length_c   1.000
_cell.angle_alpha   90.00
_cell.angle_beta   90.00
_cell.angle_gamma   90.00
#
_symmetry.space_group_name_H-M   'P 1'
#
loop_
_entity.id
_entity.type
_entity.pdbx_description
1 polymer ?
#
loop_
_entity_poly.entity_id
_entity_poly.type
_entity_poly.pdbx_seq_one_letter_code
_entity_poly.pdbx_strand_id
1 'polypeptide(L)'
;EQIRLKNIRNVYGRCLWYRLRLLKPQQNIIPTVKKIVLLAGWALFLFLAYKVSKTDREYQEYNPYEVLHLDPGASVSEIKKQYRALSLKYHPDKGGDEVMFMRIAKAYAALTDEESRKNWEEFGNPDGPQATSFGIALPAWIVDQKNSILVLLVYGLAFMVILPVVVGSWWYRSIRYSGDQILIRTTQIYTYFVYKTRNMDMKRLIMVLAGASEFDPQYNKEATSRPADNIQIPQLIREIGGINLKKNEPPLTCPYSLKARVLLLTHLSRMKVPEVLEEDQQFILKKSPALLQEMINVICQLIIMARSREEREFRAPSLGSLENCMKLSQMTVQGLQQFKSPLLQLPHIEEDNLRRVSNHKKYKIKSIQDLVSLKGSDRRNLLHFLEDKKYDEVMAVLGSFPYVTMDIKPQVLDDEDSNNITVGSLVTVLVTLTRQTMAEVFEKEQSICAAEEQSTEDGQGDVNKVKSKGWQQKNKGTKKASKSKKKKPVKKKPVPPSLQPPKQQKQKQANGVAHRFIDILIFCSEVVAKEEEEEISDKGSESEEEETNRDSQSEKDDGSDRESDREQDEKQNKDDEAEWQELQQSIQRKERALLETKSKITHPVYSLFFPE
;
A
#
# COMPACT_ATOMS: atom_id res chain seq x y z
N GLU A 1 29.23 5.60 3.68
CA GLU A 1 28.00 6.41 3.88
C GLU A 1 28.15 7.91 3.59
N GLN A 2 29.12 8.62 4.16
CA GLN A 2 29.19 10.11 4.09
C GLN A 2 29.01 10.72 2.68
N ILE A 3 29.51 10.06 1.62
CA ILE A 3 29.32 10.48 0.22
C ILE A 3 27.82 10.49 -0.16
N ARG A 4 27.03 9.49 0.25
CA ARG A 4 25.57 9.45 0.06
C ARG A 4 24.90 10.67 0.71
N LEU A 5 25.29 11.01 1.94
CA LEU A 5 24.76 12.17 2.67
C LEU A 5 25.17 13.50 2.03
N LYS A 6 26.42 13.60 1.52
CA LYS A 6 26.90 14.77 0.75
C LYS A 6 26.08 14.95 -0.53
N ASN A 7 25.84 13.88 -1.28
CA ASN A 7 25.05 13.92 -2.51
C ASN A 7 23.58 14.27 -2.23
N ILE A 8 22.98 13.68 -1.19
CA ILE A 8 21.62 14.04 -0.74
C ILE A 8 21.54 15.52 -0.36
N ARG A 9 22.53 16.06 0.37
CA ARG A 9 22.57 17.49 0.73
C ARG A 9 22.74 18.40 -0.49
N ASN A 10 23.57 18.00 -1.46
CA ASN A 10 23.82 18.77 -2.67
C ASN A 10 22.58 18.82 -3.60
N VAL A 11 21.84 17.70 -3.71
CA VAL A 11 20.61 17.63 -4.52
C VAL A 11 19.41 18.25 -3.79
N TYR A 12 19.13 17.80 -2.56
CA TYR A 12 17.88 18.12 -1.85
C TYR A 12 17.99 19.27 -0.84
N GLY A 13 19.17 19.87 -0.65
CA GLY A 13 19.43 20.86 0.40
C GLY A 13 18.52 22.10 0.40
N ARG A 14 17.96 22.47 -0.77
CA ARG A 14 17.01 23.59 -0.91
C ARG A 14 15.54 23.19 -0.78
N CYS A 15 15.21 21.90 -0.98
CA CYS A 15 13.84 21.40 -0.97
C CYS A 15 13.13 21.76 0.34
N LEU A 16 11.89 22.23 0.23
CA LEU A 16 11.09 22.61 1.41
C LEU A 16 10.95 21.43 2.38
N TRP A 17 10.63 20.22 1.91
CA TRP A 17 10.59 19.01 2.74
C TRP A 17 11.88 18.74 3.52
N TYR A 18 13.04 18.94 2.90
CA TYR A 18 14.34 18.69 3.53
C TYR A 18 14.60 19.69 4.66
N ARG A 19 14.29 20.98 4.42
CA ARG A 19 14.37 22.03 5.45
C ARG A 19 13.39 21.78 6.59
N LEU A 20 12.14 21.43 6.29
CA LEU A 20 11.12 21.11 7.30
C LEU A 20 11.50 19.86 8.12
N ARG A 21 12.14 18.86 7.51
CA ARG A 21 12.64 17.66 8.20
C ARG A 21 13.82 17.94 9.12
N LEU A 22 14.67 18.93 8.81
CA LEU A 22 15.70 19.41 9.72
C LEU A 22 15.13 20.26 10.87
N LEU A 23 14.08 21.04 10.61
CA LEU A 23 13.39 21.87 11.61
C LEU A 23 12.44 21.09 12.53
N LYS A 24 12.02 19.88 12.15
CA LYS A 24 11.17 18.98 12.94
C LYS A 24 11.99 17.86 13.60
N PRO A 25 12.58 18.07 14.79
CA PRO A 25 12.99 16.97 15.65
C PRO A 25 11.72 16.29 16.20
N GLN A 26 11.10 15.41 15.39
CA GLN A 26 9.99 14.58 15.85
C GLN A 26 10.48 13.57 16.90
N GLN A 27 10.55 14.03 18.14
CA GLN A 27 10.47 13.19 19.32
C GLN A 27 9.06 12.62 19.42
N ASN A 28 8.76 11.67 18.53
CA ASN A 28 7.53 10.89 18.61
C ASN A 28 7.52 10.22 20.00
N ILE A 29 6.54 10.57 20.83
CA ILE A 29 6.47 10.10 22.21
C ILE A 29 6.23 8.58 22.25
N ILE A 30 5.64 8.01 21.19
CA ILE A 30 5.32 6.58 21.04
C ILE A 30 6.53 5.65 21.26
N PRO A 31 7.68 5.76 20.55
CA PRO A 31 8.86 4.94 20.84
C PRO A 31 9.43 5.14 22.25
N THR A 32 9.31 6.32 22.85
CA THR A 32 9.72 6.56 24.25
C THR A 32 8.80 5.83 25.23
N VAL A 33 7.48 5.91 25.04
CA VAL A 33 6.48 5.17 25.83
C VAL A 33 6.65 3.66 25.66
N LYS A 34 6.89 3.16 24.43
CA LYS A 34 7.19 1.74 24.19
C LYS A 34 8.43 1.27 24.98
N LYS A 35 9.49 2.09 25.05
CA LYS A 35 10.68 1.79 25.89
C LYS A 35 10.34 1.80 27.38
N ILE A 36 9.55 2.75 27.86
CA ILE A 36 9.13 2.83 29.27
C ILE A 36 8.29 1.61 29.66
N VAL A 37 7.31 1.22 28.83
CA VAL A 37 6.49 0.02 29.06
C VAL A 37 7.34 -1.25 29.06
N LEU A 38 8.31 -1.38 28.15
CA LEU A 38 9.22 -2.51 28.11
C LEU A 38 10.13 -2.57 29.34
N LEU A 39 10.67 -1.43 29.80
CA LEU A 39 11.46 -1.35 31.05
C LEU A 39 10.62 -1.67 32.28
N ALA A 40 9.36 -1.22 32.34
CA ALA A 40 8.42 -1.57 33.41
C ALA A 40 8.09 -3.08 33.40
N GLY A 41 7.93 -3.67 32.22
CA GLY A 41 7.77 -5.12 32.05
C GLY A 41 8.96 -5.92 32.56
N TRP A 42 10.20 -5.49 32.26
CA TRP A 42 11.42 -6.10 32.79
C TRP A 42 11.56 -5.92 34.32
N ALA A 43 11.22 -4.75 34.86
CA ALA A 43 11.23 -4.52 36.29
C ALA A 43 10.20 -5.39 37.02
N LEU A 44 8.99 -5.54 36.45
CA LEU A 44 7.95 -6.44 36.96
C LEU A 44 8.39 -7.91 36.88
N PHE A 45 8.99 -8.34 35.77
CA PHE A 45 9.53 -9.69 35.62
C PHE A 45 10.62 -10.00 36.67
N LEU A 46 11.58 -9.09 36.87
CA LEU A 46 12.62 -9.23 37.88
C LEU A 46 12.04 -9.24 39.31
N PHE A 47 11.00 -8.45 39.59
CA PHE A 47 10.28 -8.47 40.86
C PHE A 47 9.55 -9.79 41.10
N LEU A 48 8.89 -10.36 40.08
CA LEU A 48 8.29 -11.69 40.15
C LEU A 48 9.34 -12.78 40.34
N ALA A 49 10.45 -12.74 39.60
CA ALA A 49 11.55 -13.69 39.74
C ALA A 49 12.17 -13.63 41.15
N TYR A 50 12.38 -12.43 41.71
CA TYR A 50 12.82 -12.24 43.10
C TYR A 50 11.81 -12.78 44.13
N LYS A 51 10.51 -12.60 43.89
CA LYS A 51 9.44 -13.16 44.74
C LYS A 51 9.45 -14.69 44.69
N VAL A 52 9.51 -15.30 43.52
CA VAL A 52 9.57 -16.76 43.33
C VAL A 52 10.84 -17.35 43.94
N SER A 53 12.00 -16.68 43.77
CA SER A 53 13.27 -17.06 44.39
C SER A 53 13.29 -16.94 45.93
N LYS A 54 12.24 -16.38 46.53
CA LYS A 54 12.03 -16.29 47.99
C LYS A 54 10.80 -17.07 48.46
N THR A 55 10.20 -17.90 47.59
CA THR A 55 9.20 -18.87 47.99
C THR A 55 9.91 -20.18 48.29
N ASP A 56 10.06 -20.51 49.57
CA ASP A 56 10.66 -21.77 50.00
C ASP A 56 9.84 -22.95 49.46
N ARG A 57 10.53 -23.90 48.81
CA ARG A 57 9.90 -25.12 48.28
C ARG A 57 9.90 -26.19 49.37
N GLU A 58 8.89 -26.18 50.23
CA GLU A 58 8.56 -27.36 51.05
C GLU A 58 8.04 -28.51 50.18
N TYR A 59 8.97 -29.16 49.48
CA TYR A 59 8.76 -30.45 48.85
C TYR A 59 9.33 -31.51 49.79
N GLN A 60 8.60 -31.81 50.86
CA GLN A 60 8.95 -32.88 51.80
C GLN A 60 8.70 -34.22 51.10
N GLU A 61 9.77 -34.81 50.56
CA GLU A 61 9.77 -36.18 50.07
C GLU A 61 9.42 -37.13 51.22
N TYR A 62 8.51 -38.08 51.00
CA TYR A 62 7.95 -38.88 52.09
C TYR A 62 8.95 -39.98 52.51
N ASN A 63 9.81 -39.68 53.48
CA ASN A 63 10.73 -40.65 54.05
C ASN A 63 10.14 -41.32 55.30
N PRO A 64 9.72 -42.60 55.25
CA PRO A 64 9.13 -43.30 56.38
C PRO A 64 10.14 -43.57 57.52
N TYR A 65 11.44 -43.62 57.24
CA TYR A 65 12.47 -43.76 58.28
C TYR A 65 12.56 -42.49 59.13
N GLU A 66 12.53 -41.30 58.50
CA GLU A 66 12.52 -40.02 59.21
C GLU A 66 11.26 -39.83 60.05
N VAL A 67 10.09 -40.24 59.54
CA VAL A 67 8.79 -40.17 60.26
C VAL A 67 8.78 -41.06 61.52
N LEU A 68 9.52 -42.18 61.53
CA LEU A 68 9.71 -43.01 62.72
C LEU A 68 10.93 -42.61 63.57
N HIS A 69 11.76 -41.67 63.10
CA HIS A 69 13.07 -41.33 63.68
C HIS A 69 13.99 -42.55 63.81
N LEU A 70 14.22 -43.24 62.69
CA LEU A 70 15.11 -44.40 62.56
C LEU A 70 16.11 -44.18 61.42
N ASP A 71 17.28 -44.83 61.50
CA ASP A 71 18.26 -44.82 60.42
C ASP A 71 17.80 -45.71 59.23
N PRO A 72 18.12 -45.36 57.97
CA PRO A 72 17.86 -46.20 56.81
C PRO A 72 18.56 -47.56 56.96
N GLY A 73 17.76 -48.63 57.04
CA GLY A 73 18.25 -50.00 57.31
C GLY A 73 18.03 -50.51 58.75
N ALA A 74 17.35 -49.75 59.61
CA ALA A 74 16.88 -50.24 60.91
C ALA A 74 16.10 -51.56 60.81
N SER A 75 16.27 -52.47 61.77
CA SER A 75 15.66 -53.80 61.72
C SER A 75 14.14 -53.76 61.90
N VAL A 76 13.44 -54.77 61.36
CA VAL A 76 11.98 -54.93 61.54
C VAL A 76 11.58 -55.00 63.03
N SER A 77 12.47 -55.47 63.90
CA SER A 77 12.33 -55.43 65.36
C SER A 77 12.38 -54.02 65.94
N GLU A 78 13.27 -53.16 65.45
CA GLU A 78 13.42 -51.77 65.88
C GLU A 78 12.27 -50.91 65.34
N ILE A 79 11.89 -51.09 64.07
CA ILE A 79 10.70 -50.50 63.45
C ILE A 79 9.45 -50.82 64.26
N LYS A 80 9.23 -52.09 64.64
CA LYS A 80 8.10 -52.51 65.49
C LYS A 80 8.16 -51.96 66.92
N LYS A 81 9.36 -51.82 67.51
CA LYS A 81 9.56 -51.23 68.84
C LYS A 81 9.26 -49.73 68.85
N GLN A 82 9.79 -49.00 67.87
CA GLN A 82 9.66 -47.55 67.74
C GLN A 82 8.24 -47.15 67.34
N TYR A 83 7.62 -47.87 66.40
CA TYR A 83 6.20 -47.70 66.08
C TYR A 83 5.32 -47.82 67.32
N ARG A 84 5.49 -48.88 68.14
CA ARG A 84 4.74 -49.03 69.40
C ARG A 84 4.94 -47.85 70.36
N ALA A 85 6.16 -47.33 70.47
CA ALA A 85 6.45 -46.18 71.33
C ALA A 85 5.78 -44.88 70.82
N LEU A 86 5.86 -44.62 69.51
CA LEU A 86 5.25 -43.45 68.87
C LEU A 86 3.72 -43.54 68.84
N SER A 87 3.13 -44.67 68.45
CA SER A 87 1.68 -44.91 68.48
C SER A 87 1.10 -44.80 69.90
N LEU A 88 1.83 -45.20 70.94
CA LEU A 88 1.38 -44.99 72.33
C LEU A 88 1.40 -43.52 72.77
N LYS A 89 2.26 -42.70 72.16
CA LYS A 89 2.43 -41.27 72.43
C LYS A 89 1.44 -40.40 71.64
N TYR A 90 1.14 -40.78 70.39
CA TYR A 90 0.29 -40.02 69.47
C TYR A 90 -1.13 -40.61 69.30
N HIS A 91 -1.53 -41.60 70.10
CA HIS A 91 -2.87 -42.21 70.00
C HIS A 91 -3.99 -41.17 70.20
N PRO A 92 -5.01 -41.10 69.32
CA PRO A 92 -6.09 -40.11 69.44
C PRO A 92 -6.83 -40.23 70.79
N ASP A 93 -7.21 -41.45 71.20
CA ASP A 93 -7.87 -41.72 72.50
C ASP A 93 -7.06 -41.28 73.75
N LYS A 94 -5.79 -40.93 73.59
CA LYS A 94 -4.89 -40.45 74.66
C LYS A 94 -4.57 -38.96 74.55
N GLY A 95 -5.26 -38.22 73.67
CA GLY A 95 -5.02 -36.80 73.41
C GLY A 95 -3.83 -36.55 72.47
N GLY A 96 -3.45 -37.54 71.66
CA GLY A 96 -2.42 -37.41 70.62
C GLY A 96 -2.94 -36.78 69.33
N ASP A 97 -2.02 -36.31 68.50
CA ASP A 97 -2.31 -35.75 67.17
C ASP A 97 -2.60 -36.87 66.15
N GLU A 98 -3.86 -36.94 65.70
CA GLU A 98 -4.37 -37.88 64.71
C GLU A 98 -3.63 -37.81 63.36
N VAL A 99 -3.22 -36.61 62.91
CA VAL A 99 -2.51 -36.43 61.63
C VAL A 99 -1.11 -37.05 61.73
N MET A 100 -0.42 -36.83 62.85
CA MET A 100 0.87 -37.44 63.11
C MET A 100 0.75 -38.96 63.34
N PHE A 101 -0.30 -39.42 64.04
CA PHE A 101 -0.60 -40.85 64.18
C PHE A 101 -0.80 -41.54 62.83
N MET A 102 -1.56 -40.93 61.92
CA MET A 102 -1.76 -41.45 60.57
C MET A 102 -0.47 -41.45 59.74
N ARG A 103 0.38 -40.43 59.86
CA ARG A 103 1.74 -40.44 59.25
C ARG A 103 2.60 -41.58 59.80
N ILE A 104 2.61 -41.78 61.13
CA ILE A 104 3.36 -42.86 61.80
C ILE A 104 2.84 -44.24 61.38
N ALA A 105 1.53 -44.41 61.24
CA ALA A 105 0.91 -45.65 60.76
C ALA A 105 1.28 -45.95 59.28
N LYS A 106 1.21 -44.94 58.40
CA LYS A 106 1.65 -45.09 57.00
C LYS A 106 3.14 -45.37 56.87
N ALA A 107 3.99 -44.73 57.69
CA ALA A 107 5.43 -44.97 57.70
C ALA A 107 5.77 -46.39 58.19
N TYR A 108 5.05 -46.90 59.18
CA TYR A 108 5.17 -48.29 59.61
C TYR A 108 4.70 -49.28 58.54
N ALA A 109 3.59 -49.00 57.83
CA ALA A 109 3.14 -49.82 56.70
C ALA A 109 4.19 -49.86 55.57
N ALA A 110 4.70 -48.70 55.15
CA ALA A 110 5.75 -48.54 54.14
C ALA A 110 7.04 -49.36 54.41
N LEU A 111 7.29 -49.73 55.66
CA LEU A 111 8.49 -50.45 56.10
C LEU A 111 8.23 -51.87 56.63
N THR A 112 6.97 -52.34 56.65
CA THR A 112 6.63 -53.68 57.16
C THR A 112 5.63 -54.47 56.33
N ASP A 113 4.99 -53.85 55.34
CA ASP A 113 4.21 -54.51 54.29
C ASP A 113 4.93 -54.39 52.94
N GLU A 114 5.01 -55.49 52.20
CA GLU A 114 5.82 -55.58 50.96
C GLU A 114 5.18 -54.83 49.80
N GLU A 115 3.83 -54.75 49.76
CA GLU A 115 3.10 -54.01 48.73
C GLU A 115 3.20 -52.49 48.98
N SER A 116 2.93 -52.05 50.21
CA SER A 116 3.14 -50.65 50.65
C SER A 116 4.59 -50.20 50.46
N ARG A 117 5.55 -51.09 50.71
CA ARG A 117 6.97 -50.83 50.48
C ARG A 117 7.31 -50.67 49.01
N LYS A 118 6.87 -51.60 48.15
CA LYS A 118 7.09 -51.50 46.70
C LYS A 118 6.45 -50.23 46.13
N ASN A 119 5.25 -49.87 46.60
CA ASN A 119 4.58 -48.62 46.22
C ASN A 119 5.40 -47.38 46.62
N TRP A 120 6.04 -47.39 47.78
CA TRP A 120 6.95 -46.33 48.20
C TRP A 120 8.25 -46.31 47.37
N GLU A 121 8.86 -47.47 47.07
CA GLU A 121 10.08 -47.57 46.26
C GLU A 121 9.84 -47.22 44.76
N GLU A 122 8.61 -47.42 44.24
CA GLU A 122 8.25 -47.16 42.83
C GLU A 122 7.59 -45.78 42.60
N PHE A 123 6.85 -45.24 43.57
CA PHE A 123 6.08 -43.98 43.44
C PHE A 123 6.39 -42.92 44.50
N GLY A 124 7.34 -43.16 45.41
CA GLY A 124 7.72 -42.23 46.47
C GLY A 124 6.71 -42.08 47.62
N ASN A 125 5.61 -42.85 47.61
CA ASN A 125 4.55 -42.78 48.63
C ASN A 125 3.89 -44.16 48.82
N PRO A 126 3.68 -44.66 50.06
CA PRO A 126 3.19 -46.02 50.30
C PRO A 126 1.76 -46.29 49.79
N ASP A 127 0.93 -45.27 49.61
CA ASP A 127 -0.42 -45.44 49.04
C ASP A 127 -0.42 -45.69 47.51
N GLY A 128 0.76 -45.75 46.87
CA GLY A 128 0.89 -45.94 45.43
C GLY A 128 0.65 -44.67 44.60
N PRO A 129 0.29 -44.81 43.30
CA PRO A 129 0.16 -43.69 42.37
C PRO A 129 -0.88 -42.65 42.82
N GLN A 130 -0.41 -41.47 43.24
CA GLN A 130 -1.30 -40.38 43.61
C GLN A 130 -1.95 -39.74 42.37
N ALA A 131 -3.25 -39.45 42.45
CA ALA A 131 -3.98 -38.74 41.40
C ALA A 131 -3.44 -37.32 41.23
N THR A 132 -3.13 -36.92 40.00
CA THR A 132 -2.56 -35.60 39.69
C THR A 132 -3.57 -34.48 39.89
N SER A 133 -3.41 -33.70 40.97
CA SER A 133 -4.29 -32.58 41.30
C SER A 133 -3.99 -31.36 40.41
N PHE A 134 -4.84 -31.10 39.42
CA PHE A 134 -4.72 -29.95 38.51
C PHE A 134 -5.10 -28.63 39.20
N GLY A 135 -4.10 -27.97 39.80
CA GLY A 135 -4.24 -26.60 40.32
C GLY A 135 -4.21 -25.54 39.22
N ILE A 136 -5.13 -24.57 39.27
CA ILE A 136 -5.10 -23.40 38.39
C ILE A 136 -4.13 -22.37 38.98
N ALA A 137 -3.17 -21.88 38.17
CA ALA A 137 -2.14 -20.92 38.60
C ALA A 137 -2.65 -19.46 38.81
N LEU A 138 -3.92 -19.29 39.15
CA LEU A 138 -4.52 -17.99 39.50
C LEU A 138 -4.48 -17.78 41.02
N PRO A 139 -4.13 -16.56 41.50
CA PRO A 139 -4.20 -16.25 42.92
C PRO A 139 -5.59 -16.47 43.52
N ALA A 140 -5.68 -17.18 44.65
CA ALA A 140 -6.93 -17.54 45.32
C ALA A 140 -7.86 -16.33 45.57
N TRP A 141 -7.30 -15.16 45.88
CA TRP A 141 -8.06 -13.93 46.13
C TRP A 141 -8.92 -13.45 44.94
N ILE A 142 -8.66 -13.92 43.71
CA ILE A 142 -9.48 -13.62 42.53
C ILE A 142 -10.73 -14.51 42.50
N VAL A 143 -10.62 -15.73 43.02
CA VAL A 143 -11.65 -16.79 43.00
C VAL A 143 -12.48 -16.79 44.29
N ASP A 144 -11.93 -16.28 45.39
CA ASP A 144 -12.59 -16.12 46.69
C ASP A 144 -13.99 -15.48 46.56
N GLN A 145 -14.99 -16.08 47.22
CA GLN A 145 -16.40 -15.63 47.20
C GLN A 145 -16.60 -14.16 47.60
N LYS A 146 -15.67 -13.56 48.34
CA LYS A 146 -15.69 -12.14 48.73
C LYS A 146 -15.40 -11.19 47.57
N ASN A 147 -14.57 -11.63 46.62
CA ASN A 147 -14.09 -10.81 45.50
C ASN A 147 -14.67 -11.24 44.16
N SER A 148 -15.12 -12.49 44.02
CA SER A 148 -15.65 -13.04 42.76
C SER A 148 -16.77 -12.20 42.15
N ILE A 149 -17.65 -11.61 42.98
CA ILE A 149 -18.71 -10.67 42.55
C ILE A 149 -18.12 -9.40 41.90
N LEU A 150 -17.05 -8.83 42.48
CA LEU A 150 -16.38 -7.65 41.94
C LEU A 150 -15.62 -7.99 40.65
N VAL A 151 -14.95 -9.14 40.60
CA VAL A 151 -14.26 -9.63 39.40
C VAL A 151 -15.25 -9.87 38.26
N LEU A 152 -16.40 -10.50 38.55
CA LEU A 152 -17.47 -10.74 37.58
C LEU A 152 -18.11 -9.42 37.10
N LEU A 153 -18.29 -8.44 37.98
CA LEU A 153 -18.80 -7.10 37.61
C LEU A 153 -17.82 -6.37 36.69
N VAL A 154 -16.51 -6.38 37.01
CA VAL A 154 -15.47 -5.78 36.16
C VAL A 154 -15.37 -6.48 34.81
N TYR A 155 -15.45 -7.82 34.78
CA TYR A 155 -15.50 -8.61 33.55
C TYR A 155 -16.74 -8.28 32.70
N GLY A 156 -17.92 -8.22 33.32
CA GLY A 156 -19.17 -7.85 32.67
C GLY A 156 -19.13 -6.43 32.10
N LEU A 157 -18.58 -5.46 32.85
CA LEU A 157 -18.38 -4.09 32.38
C LEU A 157 -17.38 -4.03 31.21
N ALA A 158 -16.30 -4.82 31.26
CA ALA A 158 -15.33 -4.91 30.16
C ALA A 158 -15.97 -5.46 28.87
N PHE A 159 -16.76 -6.53 28.95
CA PHE A 159 -17.37 -7.15 27.77
C PHE A 159 -18.66 -6.47 27.28
N MET A 160 -19.46 -5.86 28.15
CA MET A 160 -20.73 -5.22 27.78
C MET A 160 -20.63 -3.72 27.52
N VAL A 161 -19.59 -3.05 28.04
CA VAL A 161 -19.37 -1.61 27.84
C VAL A 161 -18.07 -1.33 27.10
N ILE A 162 -16.92 -1.76 27.64
CA ILE A 162 -15.62 -1.36 27.07
C ILE A 162 -15.43 -1.93 25.65
N LEU A 163 -15.65 -3.23 25.45
CA LEU A 163 -15.48 -3.87 24.16
C LEU A 163 -16.43 -3.30 23.08
N PRO A 164 -17.76 -3.17 23.29
CA PRO A 164 -18.65 -2.52 22.33
C PRO A 164 -18.32 -1.05 22.07
N VAL A 165 -17.91 -0.28 23.09
CA VAL A 165 -17.51 1.12 22.90
C VAL A 165 -16.21 1.23 22.11
N VAL A 166 -15.21 0.37 22.36
CA VAL A 166 -13.93 0.37 21.63
C VAL A 166 -14.12 -0.10 20.19
N VAL A 167 -14.77 -1.25 19.98
CA VAL A 167 -15.03 -1.81 18.63
C VAL A 167 -15.93 -0.87 17.84
N GLY A 168 -17.01 -0.35 18.45
CA GLY A 168 -17.89 0.63 17.82
C GLY A 168 -17.16 1.93 17.47
N SER A 169 -16.35 2.48 18.38
CA SER A 169 -15.57 3.70 18.11
C SER A 169 -14.53 3.49 17.00
N TRP A 170 -13.88 2.33 16.95
CA TRP A 170 -12.98 1.96 15.87
C TRP A 170 -13.72 1.80 14.54
N TRP A 171 -14.83 1.06 14.51
CA TRP A 171 -15.65 0.84 13.32
C TRP A 171 -16.19 2.17 12.76
N TYR A 172 -16.90 2.96 13.59
CA TYR A 172 -17.41 4.28 13.22
C TYR A 172 -16.31 5.32 12.91
N ARG A 173 -15.04 5.04 13.20
CA ARG A 173 -13.89 5.83 12.74
C ARG A 173 -13.36 5.33 11.40
N SER A 174 -13.28 4.01 11.22
CA SER A 174 -12.77 3.33 10.03
C SER A 174 -13.67 3.55 8.80
N ILE A 175 -14.98 3.28 8.92
CA ILE A 175 -15.96 3.37 7.81
C ILE A 175 -16.19 4.78 7.23
N ARG A 176 -15.45 5.78 7.70
CA ARG A 176 -15.45 7.14 7.11
C ARG A 176 -14.45 7.29 5.97
N TYR A 177 -13.52 6.32 5.82
CA TYR A 177 -12.40 6.38 4.89
C TYR A 177 -12.50 5.30 3.81
N SER A 178 -12.09 5.67 2.61
CA SER A 178 -11.75 4.80 1.48
C SER A 178 -10.50 3.97 1.80
N GLY A 179 -10.23 2.92 1.01
CA GLY A 179 -9.04 2.07 1.16
C GLY A 179 -7.73 2.87 1.15
N ASP A 180 -7.62 3.86 0.24
CA ASP A 180 -6.49 4.80 0.15
C ASP A 180 -6.56 5.94 1.21
N GLN A 181 -7.23 5.71 2.35
CA GLN A 181 -7.26 6.55 3.57
C GLN A 181 -7.80 8.00 3.41
N ILE A 182 -8.72 8.19 2.46
CA ILE A 182 -9.38 9.47 2.15
C ILE A 182 -10.86 9.41 2.52
N LEU A 183 -11.48 10.52 2.94
CA LEU A 183 -12.86 10.52 3.41
C LEU A 183 -13.81 10.14 2.26
N ILE A 184 -14.72 9.19 2.50
CA ILE A 184 -15.73 8.75 1.52
C ILE A 184 -16.57 9.93 1.02
N ARG A 185 -16.80 10.94 1.86
CA ARG A 185 -17.48 12.19 1.49
C ARG A 185 -16.74 12.97 0.38
N THR A 186 -15.41 12.92 0.35
CA THR A 186 -14.60 13.50 -0.73
C THR A 186 -14.70 12.67 -2.00
N THR A 187 -14.64 11.34 -1.89
CA THR A 187 -14.88 10.43 -3.03
C THR A 187 -16.27 10.69 -3.65
N GLN A 188 -17.32 10.86 -2.83
CA GLN A 188 -18.66 11.26 -3.28
C GLN A 188 -18.68 12.62 -4.00
N ILE A 189 -17.98 13.63 -3.48
CA ILE A 189 -17.85 14.96 -4.11
C ILE A 189 -17.16 14.84 -5.48
N TYR A 190 -16.10 14.03 -5.59
CA TYR A 190 -15.38 13.81 -6.84
C TYR A 190 -16.25 13.04 -7.84
N THR A 191 -16.90 11.96 -7.45
CA THR A 191 -17.85 11.20 -8.29
C THR A 191 -18.94 12.10 -8.85
N TYR A 192 -19.56 12.94 -8.00
CA TYR A 192 -20.57 13.91 -8.45
C TYR A 192 -20.03 14.91 -9.49
N PHE A 193 -18.86 15.51 -9.27
CA PHE A 193 -18.32 16.51 -10.19
C PHE A 193 -17.71 15.93 -11.47
N VAL A 194 -17.10 14.74 -11.42
CA VAL A 194 -16.61 14.03 -12.61
C VAL A 194 -17.79 13.62 -13.50
N TYR A 195 -18.85 13.05 -12.91
CA TYR A 195 -20.09 12.72 -13.62
C TYR A 195 -20.75 13.97 -14.23
N LYS A 196 -20.96 15.02 -13.43
CA LYS A 196 -21.59 16.28 -13.88
C LYS A 196 -20.77 17.07 -14.89
N THR A 197 -19.43 17.00 -14.83
CA THR A 197 -18.52 17.74 -15.75
C THR A 197 -17.54 16.81 -16.46
N ARG A 198 -18.07 15.94 -17.34
CA ARG A 198 -17.38 14.96 -18.19
C ARG A 198 -16.05 15.38 -18.83
N ASN A 199 -15.82 16.67 -19.06
CA ASN A 199 -14.54 17.21 -19.52
C ASN A 199 -14.12 18.39 -18.64
N MET A 200 -13.20 18.14 -17.70
CA MET A 200 -12.73 19.13 -16.73
C MET A 200 -11.47 19.82 -17.24
N ASP A 201 -11.49 21.16 -17.30
CA ASP A 201 -10.29 21.96 -17.53
C ASP A 201 -9.48 22.08 -16.23
N MET A 202 -8.22 22.51 -16.34
CA MET A 202 -7.32 22.68 -15.19
C MET A 202 -7.91 23.60 -14.10
N LYS A 203 -8.69 24.63 -14.47
CA LYS A 203 -9.32 25.52 -13.49
C LYS A 203 -10.50 24.86 -12.77
N ARG A 204 -11.27 23.99 -13.43
CA ARG A 204 -12.31 23.17 -12.79
C ARG A 204 -11.71 22.09 -11.90
N LEU A 205 -10.61 21.44 -12.30
CA LEU A 205 -9.92 20.43 -11.48
C LEU A 205 -9.34 21.01 -10.19
N ILE A 206 -8.59 22.12 -10.25
CA ILE A 206 -8.09 22.83 -9.06
C ILE A 206 -9.24 23.22 -8.11
N MET A 207 -10.37 23.64 -8.66
CA MET A 207 -11.55 24.02 -7.88
C MET A 207 -12.25 22.82 -7.23
N VAL A 208 -12.32 21.66 -7.90
CA VAL A 208 -12.90 20.42 -7.34
C VAL A 208 -11.96 19.76 -6.33
N LEU A 209 -10.64 19.75 -6.57
CA LEU A 209 -9.63 19.35 -5.59
C LEU A 209 -9.79 20.13 -4.29
N ALA A 210 -9.88 21.46 -4.38
CA ALA A 210 -10.14 22.34 -3.24
C ALA A 210 -11.52 22.14 -2.59
N GLY A 211 -12.45 21.40 -3.19
CA GLY A 211 -13.75 21.03 -2.61
C GLY A 211 -13.69 19.88 -1.60
N ALA A 212 -12.53 19.24 -1.44
CA ALA A 212 -12.32 18.08 -0.58
C ALA A 212 -12.70 18.32 0.90
N SER A 213 -13.35 17.35 1.54
CA SER A 213 -13.75 17.40 2.96
C SER A 213 -12.56 17.29 3.92
N GLU A 214 -11.38 16.87 3.45
CA GLU A 214 -10.11 16.89 4.19
C GLU A 214 -9.66 18.31 4.57
N PHE A 215 -10.12 19.30 3.80
CA PHE A 215 -9.87 20.73 4.03
C PHE A 215 -11.00 21.41 4.81
N ASP A 216 -12.08 20.69 5.15
CA ASP A 216 -13.22 21.20 5.91
C ASP A 216 -13.02 20.94 7.42
N PRO A 217 -12.89 21.99 8.26
CA PRO A 217 -12.74 21.84 9.71
C PRO A 217 -13.89 21.06 10.39
N GLN A 218 -15.06 20.95 9.75
CA GLN A 218 -16.18 20.16 10.26
C GLN A 218 -15.90 18.65 10.23
N TYR A 219 -15.14 18.19 9.24
CA TYR A 219 -14.87 16.76 9.01
C TYR A 219 -13.44 16.36 9.37
N ASN A 220 -12.47 17.28 9.24
CA ASN A 220 -11.07 17.06 9.62
C ASN A 220 -10.58 18.10 10.63
N LYS A 221 -10.24 17.64 11.84
CA LYS A 221 -9.67 18.48 12.92
C LYS A 221 -8.26 19.03 12.61
N GLU A 222 -7.59 18.52 11.59
CA GLU A 222 -6.31 19.07 11.12
C GLU A 222 -6.49 20.35 10.28
N ALA A 223 -7.67 20.54 9.67
CA ALA A 223 -7.95 21.71 8.84
C ALA A 223 -8.31 22.91 9.72
N THR A 224 -7.59 24.04 9.55
CA THR A 224 -7.76 25.22 10.42
C THR A 224 -8.48 26.36 9.69
N SER A 225 -9.50 26.93 10.33
CA SER A 225 -10.14 28.19 9.94
C SER A 225 -9.92 29.26 11.01
N ARG A 226 -9.44 30.44 10.59
CA ARG A 226 -9.05 31.55 11.47
C ARG A 226 -9.85 32.81 11.06
N PRO A 227 -10.35 33.67 11.97
CA PRO A 227 -11.06 34.90 11.58
C PRO A 227 -10.23 35.83 10.66
N ALA A 228 -8.90 35.78 10.77
CA ALA A 228 -7.96 36.50 9.90
C ALA A 228 -8.00 36.05 8.43
N ASP A 229 -8.45 34.83 8.14
CA ASP A 229 -8.60 34.30 6.77
C ASP A 229 -9.54 35.20 5.95
N ASN A 230 -10.57 35.77 6.58
CA ASN A 230 -11.53 36.68 5.97
C ASN A 230 -10.91 38.01 5.49
N ILE A 231 -9.68 38.33 5.91
CA ILE A 231 -8.94 39.52 5.50
C ILE A 231 -7.85 39.13 4.49
N GLN A 232 -7.04 38.11 4.83
CA GLN A 232 -5.87 37.71 4.05
C GLN A 232 -6.24 36.99 2.74
N ILE A 233 -7.25 36.12 2.75
CA ILE A 233 -7.66 35.38 1.54
C ILE A 233 -8.24 36.34 0.47
N PRO A 234 -9.09 37.34 0.80
CA PRO A 234 -9.51 38.36 -0.16
C PRO A 234 -8.40 39.30 -0.65
N GLN A 235 -7.28 39.44 0.05
CA GLN A 235 -6.10 40.16 -0.45
C GLN A 235 -5.39 39.31 -1.53
N LEU A 236 -5.06 38.05 -1.21
CA LEU A 236 -4.44 37.11 -2.16
C LEU A 236 -5.30 36.88 -3.42
N ILE A 237 -6.63 36.90 -3.33
CA ILE A 237 -7.54 36.83 -4.49
C ILE A 237 -7.33 38.00 -5.47
N ARG A 238 -7.03 39.21 -4.96
CA ARG A 238 -6.76 40.39 -5.80
C ARG A 238 -5.40 40.27 -6.50
N GLU A 239 -4.40 39.75 -5.80
CA GLU A 239 -3.03 39.59 -6.29
C GLU A 239 -2.91 38.51 -7.37
N ILE A 240 -3.53 37.33 -7.17
CA ILE A 240 -3.56 36.26 -8.18
C ILE A 240 -4.38 36.70 -9.41
N GLY A 241 -5.50 37.41 -9.18
CA GLY A 241 -6.50 37.70 -10.19
C GLY A 241 -7.17 36.44 -10.75
N GLY A 242 -8.06 36.61 -11.74
CA GLY A 242 -8.63 35.50 -12.54
C GLY A 242 -9.53 34.47 -11.81
N ILE A 243 -9.66 34.53 -10.49
CA ILE A 243 -10.55 33.65 -9.70
C ILE A 243 -11.99 34.09 -9.91
N ASN A 244 -12.76 33.31 -10.69
CA ASN A 244 -14.18 33.57 -10.88
C ASN A 244 -14.99 33.11 -9.64
N LEU A 245 -15.40 34.09 -8.83
CA LEU A 245 -16.27 33.92 -7.65
C LEU A 245 -17.77 33.82 -7.98
N LYS A 246 -18.19 34.11 -9.23
CA LYS A 246 -19.62 34.28 -9.58
C LYS A 246 -20.39 32.98 -9.78
N LYS A 247 -19.76 31.81 -9.68
CA LYS A 247 -20.41 30.50 -9.84
C LYS A 247 -20.70 29.88 -8.47
N ASN A 248 -21.94 30.01 -7.99
CA ASN A 248 -22.35 29.38 -6.74
C ASN A 248 -22.70 27.89 -6.94
N GLU A 249 -21.71 27.02 -6.78
CA GLU A 249 -21.88 25.56 -6.76
C GLU A 249 -21.25 25.01 -5.48
N PRO A 250 -22.03 24.72 -4.41
CA PRO A 250 -21.49 24.11 -3.21
C PRO A 250 -20.98 22.68 -3.48
N PRO A 251 -19.96 22.19 -2.74
CA PRO A 251 -19.19 22.88 -1.70
C PRO A 251 -18.09 23.83 -2.23
N LEU A 252 -17.95 24.00 -3.55
CA LEU A 252 -16.81 24.71 -4.18
C LEU A 252 -16.76 26.22 -3.89
N THR A 253 -17.82 26.77 -3.30
CA THR A 253 -17.93 28.16 -2.81
C THR A 253 -17.87 28.28 -1.28
N CYS A 254 -17.74 27.19 -0.53
CA CYS A 254 -17.59 27.24 0.93
C CYS A 254 -16.25 27.93 1.32
N PRO A 255 -16.18 28.65 2.46
CA PRO A 255 -14.98 29.42 2.83
C PRO A 255 -13.69 28.58 2.90
N TYR A 256 -13.77 27.35 3.42
CA TYR A 256 -12.64 26.42 3.46
C TYR A 256 -12.16 26.06 2.03
N SER A 257 -13.09 25.86 1.10
CA SER A 257 -12.78 25.49 -0.28
C SER A 257 -12.16 26.67 -1.03
N LEU A 258 -12.66 27.89 -0.79
CA LEU A 258 -12.05 29.11 -1.32
C LEU A 258 -10.64 29.34 -0.77
N LYS A 259 -10.42 29.15 0.54
CA LYS A 259 -9.09 29.19 1.18
C LYS A 259 -8.15 28.16 0.52
N ALA A 260 -8.56 26.90 0.44
CA ALA A 260 -7.75 25.84 -0.17
C ALA A 260 -7.41 26.13 -1.65
N ARG A 261 -8.39 26.61 -2.42
CA ARG A 261 -8.21 26.99 -3.83
C ARG A 261 -7.23 28.15 -4.00
N VAL A 262 -7.29 29.15 -3.13
CA VAL A 262 -6.37 30.30 -3.15
C VAL A 262 -4.95 29.86 -2.79
N LEU A 263 -4.77 29.07 -1.73
CA LEU A 263 -3.46 28.59 -1.30
C LEU A 263 -2.80 27.60 -2.28
N LEU A 264 -3.60 26.82 -3.03
CA LEU A 264 -3.11 26.07 -4.19
C LEU A 264 -2.68 26.99 -5.35
N LEU A 265 -3.46 28.03 -5.65
CA LEU A 265 -3.15 28.96 -6.74
C LEU A 265 -1.96 29.88 -6.44
N THR A 266 -1.74 30.31 -5.19
CA THR A 266 -0.51 31.03 -4.80
C THR A 266 0.73 30.14 -4.98
N HIS A 267 0.66 28.88 -4.53
CA HIS A 267 1.74 27.89 -4.67
C HIS A 267 2.12 27.61 -6.13
N LEU A 268 1.13 27.29 -6.97
CA LEU A 268 1.36 27.05 -8.41
C LEU A 268 1.95 28.28 -9.11
N SER A 269 1.67 29.48 -8.58
CA SER A 269 2.18 30.77 -9.07
C SER A 269 3.49 31.22 -8.38
N ARG A 270 4.03 30.42 -7.45
CA ARG A 270 5.22 30.69 -6.63
C ARG A 270 5.20 32.03 -5.86
N MET A 271 4.00 32.52 -5.52
CA MET A 271 3.86 33.75 -4.74
C MET A 271 4.12 33.48 -3.26
N LYS A 272 4.75 34.43 -2.56
CA LYS A 272 4.93 34.36 -1.11
C LYS A 272 3.57 34.51 -0.41
N VAL A 273 3.36 33.73 0.63
CA VAL A 273 2.15 33.70 1.46
C VAL A 273 2.52 34.20 2.87
N PRO A 274 1.64 34.90 3.60
CA PRO A 274 1.92 35.29 4.99
C PRO A 274 2.20 34.06 5.88
N GLU A 275 3.11 34.18 6.84
CA GLU A 275 3.54 33.07 7.72
C GLU A 275 2.36 32.34 8.38
N VAL A 276 1.33 33.10 8.79
CA VAL A 276 0.06 32.61 9.36
C VAL A 276 -0.67 31.60 8.44
N LEU A 277 -0.53 31.73 7.12
CA LEU A 277 -1.16 30.86 6.12
C LEU A 277 -0.17 29.86 5.50
N GLU A 278 1.13 29.92 5.83
CA GLU A 278 2.13 28.99 5.30
C GLU A 278 1.88 27.57 5.83
N GLU A 279 1.57 27.41 7.13
CA GLU A 279 1.19 26.11 7.72
C GLU A 279 -0.01 25.48 7.01
N ASP A 280 -1.06 26.28 6.78
CA ASP A 280 -2.28 25.84 6.08
C ASP A 280 -1.97 25.43 4.64
N GLN A 281 -1.12 26.20 3.94
CA GLN A 281 -0.67 25.86 2.59
C GLN A 281 0.13 24.56 2.58
N GLN A 282 1.08 24.38 3.50
CA GLN A 282 1.86 23.14 3.63
C GLN A 282 0.96 21.92 3.91
N PHE A 283 -0.05 22.08 4.77
CA PHE A 283 -1.06 21.05 5.05
C PHE A 283 -1.86 20.67 3.81
N ILE A 284 -2.39 21.66 3.08
CA ILE A 284 -3.15 21.45 1.83
C ILE A 284 -2.30 20.73 0.78
N LEU A 285 -1.05 21.18 0.60
CA LEU A 285 -0.13 20.57 -0.35
C LEU A 285 0.19 19.12 0.02
N LYS A 286 0.45 18.81 1.30
CA LYS A 286 0.73 17.44 1.76
C LYS A 286 -0.41 16.46 1.44
N LYS A 287 -1.67 16.86 1.61
CA LYS A 287 -2.83 15.99 1.30
C LYS A 287 -3.09 15.87 -0.22
N SER A 288 -2.73 16.87 -1.01
CA SER A 288 -3.15 17.00 -2.41
C SER A 288 -2.77 15.83 -3.35
N PRO A 289 -1.59 15.20 -3.29
CA PRO A 289 -1.26 14.07 -4.16
C PRO A 289 -2.18 12.87 -3.96
N ALA A 290 -2.51 12.52 -2.71
CA ALA A 290 -3.41 11.41 -2.41
C ALA A 290 -4.84 11.71 -2.87
N LEU A 291 -5.30 12.95 -2.67
CA LEU A 291 -6.60 13.43 -3.16
C LEU A 291 -6.69 13.37 -4.70
N LEU A 292 -5.61 13.73 -5.40
CA LEU A 292 -5.54 13.60 -6.86
C LEU A 292 -5.47 12.15 -7.32
N GLN A 293 -4.88 11.24 -6.53
CA GLN A 293 -4.93 9.80 -6.79
C GLN A 293 -6.35 9.25 -6.65
N GLU A 294 -7.11 9.61 -5.60
CA GLU A 294 -8.52 9.21 -5.50
C GLU A 294 -9.39 9.82 -6.61
N MET A 295 -9.10 11.05 -7.06
CA MET A 295 -9.77 11.63 -8.22
C MET A 295 -9.43 10.86 -9.52
N ILE A 296 -8.21 10.35 -9.66
CA ILE A 296 -7.81 9.43 -10.75
C ILE A 296 -8.57 8.09 -10.63
N ASN A 297 -8.60 7.48 -9.44
CA ASN A 297 -9.30 6.22 -9.16
C ASN A 297 -10.79 6.33 -9.54
N VAL A 298 -11.47 7.39 -9.09
CA VAL A 298 -12.87 7.71 -9.43
C VAL A 298 -13.08 7.89 -10.93
N ILE A 299 -12.20 8.61 -11.63
CA ILE A 299 -12.30 8.77 -13.09
C ILE A 299 -12.17 7.41 -13.80
N CYS A 300 -11.24 6.54 -13.36
CA CYS A 300 -11.05 5.21 -13.92
C CYS A 300 -12.26 4.29 -13.67
N GLN A 301 -12.79 4.24 -12.44
CA GLN A 301 -13.99 3.48 -12.09
C GLN A 301 -15.21 3.91 -12.94
N LEU A 302 -15.42 5.22 -13.11
CA LEU A 302 -16.49 5.76 -13.95
C LEU A 302 -16.27 5.50 -15.46
N ILE A 303 -15.03 5.31 -15.92
CA ILE A 303 -14.75 4.87 -17.30
C ILE A 303 -15.04 3.37 -17.47
N ILE A 304 -14.75 2.52 -16.47
CA ILE A 304 -15.06 1.09 -16.49
C ILE A 304 -16.58 0.88 -16.48
N MET A 305 -17.30 1.53 -15.57
CA MET A 305 -18.77 1.45 -15.48
C MET A 305 -19.48 1.97 -16.75
N ALA A 306 -18.85 2.87 -17.52
CA ALA A 306 -19.34 3.32 -18.82
C ALA A 306 -19.09 2.33 -19.98
N ARG A 307 -18.35 1.24 -19.75
CA ARG A 307 -18.09 0.18 -20.73
C ARG A 307 -18.87 -1.09 -20.44
N SER A 308 -19.15 -1.39 -19.17
CA SER A 308 -19.96 -2.54 -18.77
C SER A 308 -21.47 -2.29 -18.88
N ARG A 309 -21.96 -1.04 -18.75
CA ARG A 309 -23.37 -0.72 -19.00
C ARG A 309 -23.64 -0.47 -20.48
N GLU A 310 -24.51 -1.28 -21.07
CA GLU A 310 -25.09 -1.05 -22.41
C GLU A 310 -26.06 0.16 -22.45
N GLU A 311 -26.46 0.68 -21.28
CA GLU A 311 -27.38 1.80 -21.14
C GLU A 311 -26.85 3.10 -21.75
N ARG A 312 -27.42 3.48 -22.90
CA ARG A 312 -27.02 4.62 -23.76
C ARG A 312 -26.97 6.01 -23.11
N GLU A 313 -27.44 6.15 -21.87
CA GLU A 313 -27.44 7.43 -21.14
C GLU A 313 -26.13 7.72 -20.41
N PHE A 314 -25.42 6.70 -19.91
CA PHE A 314 -24.21 6.90 -19.11
C PHE A 314 -22.98 7.15 -20.01
N ARG A 315 -22.44 8.38 -19.99
CA ARG A 315 -21.35 8.80 -20.88
C ARG A 315 -20.02 8.93 -20.15
N ALA A 316 -19.06 8.08 -20.53
CA ALA A 316 -17.71 8.05 -19.98
C ALA A 316 -17.05 9.45 -19.84
N PRO A 317 -16.36 9.71 -18.70
CA PRO A 317 -15.45 10.85 -18.55
C PRO A 317 -14.44 10.96 -19.70
N SER A 318 -13.95 12.17 -19.98
CA SER A 318 -12.92 12.36 -21.01
C SER A 318 -11.54 11.93 -20.50
N LEU A 319 -10.78 11.25 -21.37
CA LEU A 319 -9.37 10.93 -21.11
C LEU A 319 -8.53 12.19 -20.81
N GLY A 320 -8.89 13.34 -21.41
CA GLY A 320 -8.26 14.63 -21.10
C GLY A 320 -8.50 15.12 -19.67
N SER A 321 -9.57 14.69 -18.98
CA SER A 321 -9.78 14.97 -17.56
C SER A 321 -8.82 14.16 -16.68
N LEU A 322 -8.61 12.88 -17.02
CA LEU A 322 -7.63 12.01 -16.38
C LEU A 322 -6.19 12.55 -16.56
N GLU A 323 -5.84 12.89 -17.81
CA GLU A 323 -4.55 13.48 -18.18
C GLU A 323 -4.30 14.82 -17.46
N ASN A 324 -5.30 15.69 -17.38
CA ASN A 324 -5.20 16.94 -16.62
C ASN A 324 -5.08 16.70 -15.11
N CYS A 325 -5.69 15.65 -14.55
CA CYS A 325 -5.55 15.31 -13.13
C CYS A 325 -4.11 14.82 -12.80
N MET A 326 -3.56 13.94 -13.64
CA MET A 326 -2.15 13.51 -13.56
C MET A 326 -1.19 14.69 -13.68
N LYS A 327 -1.43 15.61 -14.62
CA LYS A 327 -0.68 16.87 -14.75
C LYS A 327 -0.82 17.77 -13.52
N LEU A 328 -2.00 17.87 -12.92
CA LEU A 328 -2.22 18.65 -11.70
C LEU A 328 -1.42 18.10 -10.51
N SER A 329 -1.25 16.78 -10.41
CA SER A 329 -0.37 16.16 -9.39
C SER A 329 1.08 16.60 -9.57
N GLN A 330 1.62 16.48 -10.79
CA GLN A 330 2.98 16.95 -11.13
C GLN A 330 3.16 18.46 -10.88
N MET A 331 2.18 19.27 -11.28
CA MET A 331 2.14 20.71 -11.06
C MET A 331 2.15 21.08 -9.56
N THR A 332 1.42 20.33 -8.73
CA THR A 332 1.32 20.57 -7.28
C THR A 332 2.63 20.18 -6.58
N VAL A 333 3.28 19.09 -6.97
CA VAL A 333 4.60 18.71 -6.42
C VAL A 333 5.71 19.68 -6.86
N GLN A 334 5.70 20.15 -8.12
CA GLN A 334 6.75 21.03 -8.64
C GLN A 334 6.51 22.54 -8.41
N GLY A 335 5.33 22.92 -7.91
CA GLY A 335 4.92 24.32 -7.74
C GLY A 335 4.95 25.10 -9.05
N LEU A 336 4.24 24.60 -10.08
CA LEU A 336 4.26 25.18 -11.43
C LEU A 336 2.88 25.19 -12.11
N GLN A 337 2.58 26.27 -12.83
CA GLN A 337 1.43 26.34 -13.74
C GLN A 337 1.68 25.58 -15.06
N GLN A 338 0.62 24.99 -15.62
CA GLN A 338 0.61 24.16 -16.84
C GLN A 338 1.33 24.76 -18.07
N PHE A 339 1.40 26.09 -18.18
CA PHE A 339 1.94 26.82 -19.33
C PHE A 339 3.34 27.41 -19.10
N LYS A 340 3.95 27.15 -17.93
CA LYS A 340 5.32 27.58 -17.59
C LYS A 340 6.34 26.55 -18.10
N SER A 341 7.60 26.95 -18.28
CA SER A 341 8.64 26.03 -18.81
C SER A 341 9.03 24.96 -17.78
N PRO A 342 9.22 23.69 -18.18
CA PRO A 342 9.79 22.65 -17.32
C PRO A 342 11.15 23.00 -16.70
N LEU A 343 11.94 23.86 -17.35
CA LEU A 343 13.25 24.28 -16.84
C LEU A 343 13.16 25.01 -15.48
N LEU A 344 12.01 25.58 -15.13
CA LEU A 344 11.76 26.20 -13.82
C LEU A 344 11.65 25.19 -12.67
N GLN A 345 11.70 23.88 -12.94
CA GLN A 345 11.87 22.86 -11.90
C GLN A 345 13.28 22.91 -11.28
N LEU A 346 14.28 23.35 -12.05
CA LEU A 346 15.69 23.37 -11.64
C LEU A 346 15.98 24.51 -10.63
N PRO A 347 16.92 24.34 -9.68
CA PRO A 347 17.29 25.41 -8.76
C PRO A 347 17.93 26.58 -9.51
N HIS A 348 17.84 27.79 -8.95
CA HIS A 348 18.39 29.05 -9.51
C HIS A 348 17.85 29.49 -10.89
N ILE A 349 16.96 28.71 -11.54
CA ILE A 349 16.29 29.12 -12.78
C ILE A 349 14.98 29.82 -12.44
N GLU A 350 15.06 31.15 -12.42
CA GLU A 350 13.94 32.08 -12.24
C GLU A 350 13.44 32.61 -13.60
N GLU A 351 12.26 33.24 -13.66
CA GLU A 351 11.62 33.60 -14.93
C GLU A 351 12.38 34.65 -15.74
N ASP A 352 13.13 35.52 -15.08
CA ASP A 352 14.02 36.51 -15.71
C ASP A 352 15.24 35.85 -16.38
N ASN A 353 15.73 34.76 -15.77
CA ASN A 353 16.86 33.99 -16.28
C ASN A 353 16.42 33.01 -17.38
N LEU A 354 15.23 32.41 -17.24
CA LEU A 354 14.63 31.48 -18.20
C LEU A 354 14.59 32.04 -19.63
N ARG A 355 14.30 33.34 -19.80
CA ARG A 355 14.27 33.99 -21.11
C ARG A 355 15.61 33.93 -21.84
N ARG A 356 16.73 34.00 -21.11
CA ARG A 356 18.09 33.89 -21.65
C ARG A 356 18.42 32.46 -22.07
N VAL A 357 17.95 31.48 -21.30
CA VAL A 357 18.18 30.04 -21.53
C VAL A 357 17.36 29.50 -22.70
N SER A 358 16.04 29.73 -22.70
CA SER A 358 15.13 29.08 -23.66
C SER A 358 15.07 29.74 -25.05
N ASN A 359 15.30 31.07 -25.13
CA ASN A 359 15.35 31.80 -26.40
C ASN A 359 16.78 31.99 -26.93
N HIS A 360 17.73 31.12 -26.55
CA HIS A 360 19.12 31.27 -26.98
C HIS A 360 19.26 31.10 -28.52
N LYS A 361 20.05 31.97 -29.17
CA LYS A 361 20.14 31.99 -30.64
C LYS A 361 20.69 30.68 -31.25
N LYS A 362 21.61 30.00 -30.54
CA LYS A 362 22.27 28.75 -30.97
C LYS A 362 21.53 27.48 -30.51
N TYR A 363 20.79 27.52 -29.38
CA TYR A 363 20.17 26.34 -28.76
C TYR A 363 18.69 26.58 -28.44
N LYS A 364 17.80 25.70 -28.90
CA LYS A 364 16.33 25.85 -28.78
C LYS A 364 15.77 24.98 -27.66
N ILE A 365 16.16 25.30 -26.43
CA ILE A 365 15.94 24.48 -25.23
C ILE A 365 14.52 24.71 -24.69
N LYS A 366 13.74 23.64 -24.59
CA LYS A 366 12.35 23.64 -24.11
C LYS A 366 12.11 22.60 -23.01
N SER A 367 12.72 21.43 -23.14
CA SER A 367 12.66 20.34 -22.16
C SER A 367 13.94 20.29 -21.31
N ILE A 368 13.91 19.49 -20.24
CA ILE A 368 15.11 19.18 -19.45
C ILE A 368 16.07 18.27 -20.24
N GLN A 369 15.56 17.38 -21.10
CA GLN A 369 16.37 16.55 -21.99
C GLN A 369 17.18 17.40 -22.98
N ASP A 370 16.59 18.49 -23.51
CA ASP A 370 17.25 19.45 -24.42
C ASP A 370 18.43 20.19 -23.76
N LEU A 371 18.51 20.21 -22.43
CA LEU A 371 19.60 20.81 -21.65
C LEU A 371 20.67 19.76 -21.27
N VAL A 372 20.26 18.51 -21.14
CA VAL A 372 21.15 17.35 -20.89
C VAL A 372 21.98 17.04 -22.13
N SER A 373 21.38 17.04 -23.33
CA SER A 373 22.05 16.76 -24.61
C SER A 373 23.03 17.83 -25.13
N LEU A 374 23.31 18.86 -24.34
CA LEU A 374 24.39 19.82 -24.62
C LEU A 374 25.72 19.34 -24.02
N LYS A 375 26.81 19.44 -24.80
CA LYS A 375 28.18 19.27 -24.32
C LYS A 375 28.43 20.14 -23.08
N GLY A 376 29.24 19.67 -22.13
CA GLY A 376 29.41 20.32 -20.83
C GLY A 376 29.90 21.78 -20.91
N SER A 377 30.77 22.08 -21.87
CA SER A 377 31.24 23.44 -22.21
C SER A 377 30.10 24.35 -22.67
N ASP A 378 29.32 23.91 -23.66
CA ASP A 378 28.15 24.62 -24.18
C ASP A 378 27.08 24.84 -23.08
N ARG A 379 26.91 23.89 -22.17
CA ARG A 379 26.00 24.01 -21.01
C ARG A 379 26.51 25.00 -19.97
N ARG A 380 27.83 25.05 -19.69
CA ARG A 380 28.43 26.08 -18.81
C ARG A 380 28.33 27.47 -19.43
N ASN A 381 28.55 27.60 -20.74
CA ASN A 381 28.40 28.86 -21.49
C ASN A 381 26.96 29.39 -21.46
N LEU A 382 25.97 28.51 -21.62
CA LEU A 382 24.55 28.84 -21.50
C LEU A 382 24.17 29.30 -20.08
N LEU A 383 24.74 28.66 -19.06
CA LEU A 383 24.47 28.91 -17.64
C LEU A 383 25.56 29.76 -16.96
N HIS A 384 26.28 30.60 -17.71
CA HIS A 384 27.38 31.43 -17.21
C HIS A 384 26.96 32.43 -16.11
N PHE A 385 25.67 32.75 -16.02
CA PHE A 385 25.10 33.60 -14.97
C PHE A 385 25.03 32.92 -13.60
N LEU A 386 25.37 31.62 -13.51
CA LEU A 386 25.49 30.89 -12.26
C LEU A 386 26.96 30.81 -11.81
N GLU A 387 27.22 31.26 -10.59
CA GLU A 387 28.42 30.91 -9.80
C GLU A 387 28.64 29.39 -9.79
N ASP A 388 29.89 28.93 -9.69
CA ASP A 388 30.24 27.51 -9.79
C ASP A 388 29.42 26.64 -8.82
N LYS A 389 29.32 27.04 -7.55
CA LYS A 389 28.50 26.35 -6.53
C LYS A 389 27.02 26.22 -6.92
N LYS A 390 26.45 27.24 -7.59
CA LYS A 390 25.05 27.25 -8.04
C LYS A 390 24.89 26.38 -9.30
N TYR A 391 25.88 26.39 -10.19
CA TYR A 391 25.95 25.51 -11.35
C TYR A 391 26.07 24.04 -10.93
N ASP A 392 26.93 23.72 -9.96
CA ASP A 392 27.10 22.38 -9.40
C ASP A 392 25.82 21.84 -8.76
N GLU A 393 25.09 22.67 -8.01
CA GLU A 393 23.75 22.33 -7.50
C GLU A 393 22.77 22.00 -8.65
N VAL A 394 22.76 22.78 -9.74
CA VAL A 394 21.92 22.50 -10.93
C VAL A 394 22.36 21.21 -11.63
N MET A 395 23.67 20.95 -11.77
CA MET A 395 24.17 19.73 -12.42
C MET A 395 23.87 18.47 -11.60
N ALA A 396 24.04 18.53 -10.27
CA ALA A 396 23.68 17.45 -9.37
C ALA A 396 22.18 17.14 -9.41
N VAL A 397 21.34 18.17 -9.41
CA VAL A 397 19.88 18.01 -9.58
C VAL A 397 19.55 17.44 -10.95
N LEU A 398 20.11 17.97 -12.05
CA LEU A 398 19.89 17.46 -13.40
C LEU A 398 20.23 15.97 -13.53
N GLY A 399 21.40 15.54 -13.05
CA GLY A 399 21.81 14.14 -13.07
C GLY A 399 20.88 13.22 -12.25
N SER A 400 20.24 13.75 -11.20
CA SER A 400 19.31 13.00 -10.34
C SER A 400 17.92 12.76 -10.96
N PHE A 401 17.56 13.44 -12.05
CA PHE A 401 16.27 13.20 -12.71
C PHE A 401 16.17 11.76 -13.23
N PRO A 402 15.01 11.11 -13.10
CA PRO A 402 14.78 9.79 -13.67
C PRO A 402 14.65 9.89 -15.20
N TYR A 403 15.44 9.07 -15.90
CA TYR A 403 15.19 8.71 -17.29
C TYR A 403 14.46 7.36 -17.29
N VAL A 404 13.27 7.28 -17.88
CA VAL A 404 12.49 6.03 -17.95
C VAL A 404 12.27 5.68 -19.41
N THR A 405 12.64 4.46 -19.78
CA THR A 405 12.28 3.85 -21.06
C THR A 405 11.24 2.76 -20.82
N MET A 406 10.42 2.49 -21.83
CA MET A 406 9.26 1.60 -21.76
C MET A 406 9.30 0.66 -22.96
N ASP A 407 9.51 -0.62 -22.69
CA ASP A 407 9.31 -1.71 -23.66
C ASP A 407 7.91 -2.31 -23.44
N ILE A 408 7.23 -2.69 -24.53
CA ILE A 408 5.81 -3.10 -24.51
C ILE A 408 5.65 -4.34 -25.36
N LYS A 409 5.26 -5.45 -24.73
CA LYS A 409 5.05 -6.74 -25.37
C LYS A 409 3.65 -7.25 -25.03
N PRO A 410 2.69 -7.19 -25.97
CA PRO A 410 1.44 -7.93 -25.82
C PRO A 410 1.73 -9.42 -26.00
N GLN A 411 1.17 -10.25 -25.12
CA GLN A 411 1.31 -11.70 -25.11
C GLN A 411 -0.03 -12.31 -24.67
N VAL A 412 -0.45 -13.43 -25.27
CA VAL A 412 -1.49 -14.28 -24.67
C VAL A 412 -0.76 -15.27 -23.77
N LEU A 413 -1.10 -15.29 -22.47
CA LEU A 413 -0.33 -16.09 -21.50
C LEU A 413 -0.67 -17.59 -21.53
N ASP A 414 -1.83 -17.92 -22.08
CA ASP A 414 -2.47 -19.23 -21.96
C ASP A 414 -2.52 -20.00 -23.30
N ASP A 415 -2.02 -19.39 -24.38
CA ASP A 415 -1.85 -20.01 -25.70
C ASP A 415 -0.38 -20.48 -25.86
N GLU A 416 -0.16 -21.71 -26.37
CA GLU A 416 1.18 -22.23 -26.74
C GLU A 416 1.95 -21.23 -27.63
N ASP A 417 1.24 -20.72 -28.65
CA ASP A 417 1.72 -19.79 -29.66
C ASP A 417 1.64 -18.34 -29.15
N SER A 418 2.10 -18.08 -27.91
CA SER A 418 1.82 -16.87 -27.10
C SER A 418 2.09 -15.48 -27.73
N ASN A 419 2.79 -15.42 -28.87
CA ASN A 419 2.99 -14.20 -29.68
C ASN A 419 1.86 -13.94 -30.71
N ASN A 420 0.97 -14.91 -30.93
CA ASN A 420 -0.03 -14.95 -32.00
C ASN A 420 -1.40 -14.48 -31.48
N ILE A 421 -1.68 -13.18 -31.64
CA ILE A 421 -2.88 -12.57 -31.05
C ILE A 421 -4.13 -12.86 -31.90
N THR A 422 -4.94 -13.80 -31.42
CA THR A 422 -6.24 -14.17 -32.00
C THR A 422 -7.36 -13.17 -31.64
N VAL A 423 -8.55 -13.31 -32.25
CA VAL A 423 -9.70 -12.44 -31.95
C VAL A 423 -10.55 -13.07 -30.86
N GLY A 424 -10.53 -12.47 -29.67
CA GLY A 424 -11.32 -12.90 -28.51
C GLY A 424 -10.47 -13.41 -27.33
N SER A 425 -9.17 -13.66 -27.53
CA SER A 425 -8.23 -14.06 -26.48
C SER A 425 -7.92 -12.93 -25.49
N LEU A 426 -7.54 -13.31 -24.27
CA LEU A 426 -7.17 -12.40 -23.20
C LEU A 426 -5.72 -11.90 -23.37
N VAL A 427 -5.54 -10.83 -24.14
CA VAL A 427 -4.21 -10.24 -24.37
C VAL A 427 -3.68 -9.53 -23.13
N THR A 428 -2.66 -10.10 -22.50
CA THR A 428 -1.90 -9.45 -21.43
C THR A 428 -0.85 -8.52 -22.04
N VAL A 429 -0.77 -7.27 -21.55
CA VAL A 429 0.22 -6.30 -22.02
C VAL A 429 1.36 -6.20 -21.01
N LEU A 430 2.45 -6.91 -21.27
CA LEU A 430 3.67 -6.83 -20.47
C LEU A 430 4.38 -5.49 -20.76
N VAL A 431 4.58 -4.70 -19.71
CA VAL A 431 5.24 -3.38 -19.78
C VAL A 431 6.51 -3.39 -18.94
N THR A 432 7.66 -3.41 -19.59
CA THR A 432 8.96 -3.35 -18.92
C THR A 432 9.43 -1.90 -18.84
N LEU A 433 9.38 -1.32 -17.65
CA LEU A 433 9.90 0.02 -17.37
C LEU A 433 11.34 -0.07 -16.85
N THR A 434 12.31 0.42 -17.62
CA THR A 434 13.70 0.55 -17.14
C THR A 434 13.99 1.99 -16.74
N ARG A 435 14.49 2.18 -15.50
CA ARG A 435 14.75 3.50 -14.90
C ARG A 435 16.26 3.72 -14.74
N GLN A 436 16.80 4.60 -15.57
CA GLN A 436 18.19 5.11 -15.49
C GLN A 436 18.19 6.49 -14.82
N THR A 437 19.36 6.98 -14.43
CA THR A 437 19.57 8.38 -14.06
C THR A 437 19.99 9.21 -15.27
N MET A 438 19.63 10.49 -15.31
CA MET A 438 20.10 11.41 -16.35
C MET A 438 21.61 11.67 -16.28
N ALA A 439 22.30 11.25 -15.20
CA ALA A 439 23.76 11.23 -15.13
C ALA A 439 24.38 10.21 -16.11
N GLU A 440 23.83 9.00 -16.22
CA GLU A 440 24.27 7.98 -17.19
C GLU A 440 24.08 8.43 -18.65
N VAL A 441 23.13 9.35 -18.88
CA VAL A 441 22.88 9.97 -20.19
C VAL A 441 23.98 10.99 -20.52
N PHE A 442 24.45 11.78 -19.53
CA PHE A 442 25.59 12.69 -19.74
C PHE A 442 26.83 11.96 -20.25
N GLU A 443 27.16 10.80 -19.66
CA GLU A 443 28.37 10.04 -19.99
C GLU A 443 28.30 9.43 -21.39
N LYS A 444 27.12 8.93 -21.79
CA LYS A 444 26.85 8.43 -23.15
C LYS A 444 26.88 9.53 -24.20
N GLU A 445 26.24 10.68 -23.93
CA GLU A 445 26.25 11.80 -24.89
C GLU A 445 27.63 12.47 -24.97
N GLN A 446 28.39 12.56 -23.88
CA GLN A 446 29.77 13.07 -23.89
C GLN A 446 30.74 12.14 -24.62
N SER A 447 30.64 10.82 -24.46
CA SER A 447 31.50 9.86 -25.18
C SER A 447 31.21 9.85 -26.69
N ILE A 448 29.94 9.91 -27.11
CA ILE A 448 29.58 10.13 -28.53
C ILE A 448 30.15 11.46 -29.03
N CYS A 449 29.98 12.54 -28.28
CA CYS A 449 30.48 13.87 -28.63
C CYS A 449 32.02 13.98 -28.70
N ALA A 450 32.74 13.13 -27.97
CA ALA A 450 34.21 13.06 -27.98
C ALA A 450 34.72 12.18 -29.13
N ALA A 451 34.02 11.08 -29.45
CA ALA A 451 34.30 10.27 -30.63
C ALA A 451 34.10 11.07 -31.93
N GLU A 452 33.05 11.91 -32.00
CA GLU A 452 32.88 12.86 -33.11
C GLU A 452 34.05 13.85 -33.21
N GLU A 453 34.56 14.38 -32.09
CA GLU A 453 35.70 15.33 -32.10
C GLU A 453 37.02 14.63 -32.51
N GLN A 454 37.34 13.46 -31.95
CA GLN A 454 38.53 12.69 -32.35
C GLN A 454 38.49 12.30 -33.83
N SER A 455 37.31 11.92 -34.36
CA SER A 455 37.13 11.63 -35.79
C SER A 455 37.31 12.85 -36.73
N THR A 456 37.47 14.05 -36.18
CA THR A 456 37.78 15.27 -36.96
C THR A 456 39.24 15.72 -36.88
N GLU A 457 40.08 15.16 -36.00
CA GLU A 457 41.51 15.52 -35.92
C GLU A 457 42.39 14.69 -36.86
N ASP A 458 42.13 13.39 -37.03
CA ASP A 458 42.86 12.50 -37.95
C ASP A 458 42.46 12.66 -39.45
N GLY A 459 41.74 13.73 -39.80
CA GLY A 459 40.95 13.83 -41.04
C GLY A 459 41.29 14.99 -42.00
N GLN A 460 42.50 15.54 -41.98
CA GLN A 460 42.80 16.75 -42.76
C GLN A 460 43.04 16.49 -44.27
N GLY A 461 41.95 16.30 -45.04
CA GLY A 461 42.06 16.23 -46.50
C GLY A 461 40.82 15.87 -47.34
N ASP A 462 39.71 16.62 -47.26
CA ASP A 462 39.17 17.34 -48.44
C ASP A 462 38.01 18.32 -48.06
N VAL A 463 37.70 19.28 -48.93
CA VAL A 463 36.64 20.29 -48.71
C VAL A 463 35.35 19.91 -49.44
N ASN A 464 34.32 19.48 -48.70
CA ASN A 464 32.95 19.54 -49.24
C ASN A 464 31.85 19.79 -48.20
N LYS A 465 30.83 20.58 -48.57
CA LYS A 465 29.76 21.03 -47.68
C LYS A 465 28.61 20.02 -47.62
N VAL A 466 28.54 19.21 -46.57
CA VAL A 466 27.34 18.42 -46.24
C VAL A 466 26.74 18.89 -44.91
N LYS A 467 25.49 19.36 -44.93
CA LYS A 467 24.73 19.67 -43.71
C LYS A 467 24.07 18.38 -43.20
N SER A 468 24.57 17.83 -42.08
CA SER A 468 23.83 16.82 -41.34
C SER A 468 22.49 17.39 -40.85
N LYS A 469 21.46 16.54 -40.75
CA LYS A 469 20.08 16.91 -40.42
C LYS A 469 19.71 16.36 -39.06
N GLY A 470 19.21 17.21 -38.17
CA GLY A 470 18.63 16.77 -36.90
C GLY A 470 17.46 15.81 -37.11
N TRP A 471 17.42 14.73 -36.33
CA TRP A 471 16.44 13.66 -36.48
C TRP A 471 15.04 14.13 -36.06
N GLN A 472 14.13 14.29 -37.02
CA GLN A 472 12.69 14.38 -36.76
C GLN A 472 11.96 13.36 -37.62
N GLN A 473 11.61 12.21 -37.04
CA GLN A 473 10.64 11.31 -37.66
C GLN A 473 9.27 12.01 -37.69
N LYS A 474 8.77 12.26 -38.90
CA LYS A 474 7.35 12.57 -39.15
C LYS A 474 6.87 11.74 -40.33
N ASN A 475 6.22 10.63 -40.03
CA ASN A 475 5.53 9.82 -41.03
C ASN A 475 4.48 10.67 -41.75
N LYS A 476 4.52 10.67 -43.08
CA LYS A 476 3.52 11.33 -43.92
C LYS A 476 3.28 10.48 -45.17
N GLY A 477 2.19 9.70 -45.15
CA GLY A 477 1.82 8.80 -46.25
C GLY A 477 1.62 9.55 -47.57
N THR A 478 2.11 8.98 -48.66
CA THR A 478 2.10 9.56 -50.00
C THR A 478 0.76 9.31 -50.72
N LYS A 479 0.02 10.39 -51.02
CA LYS A 479 -1.06 10.32 -52.02
C LYS A 479 -0.49 10.52 -53.42
N LYS A 480 -0.48 9.47 -54.24
CA LYS A 480 -0.37 9.61 -55.70
C LYS A 480 -1.71 10.12 -56.26
N ALA A 481 -1.66 10.88 -57.36
CA ALA A 481 -2.83 11.38 -58.06
C ALA A 481 -2.67 11.19 -59.58
N SER A 482 -3.72 10.74 -60.25
CA SER A 482 -3.81 10.61 -61.71
C SER A 482 -4.99 11.44 -62.23
N LYS A 483 -4.89 11.94 -63.46
CA LYS A 483 -5.86 12.89 -64.08
C LYS A 483 -6.79 12.19 -65.06
N SER A 484 -8.09 12.53 -65.05
CA SER A 484 -8.98 12.36 -66.21
C SER A 484 -10.09 13.44 -66.23
N LYS A 485 -10.84 13.53 -67.35
CA LYS A 485 -11.45 14.78 -67.86
C LYS A 485 -12.90 15.05 -67.43
N LYS A 486 -13.33 16.32 -67.57
CA LYS A 486 -14.71 16.84 -67.37
C LYS A 486 -15.80 16.07 -68.16
N LYS A 487 -17.01 15.96 -67.57
CA LYS A 487 -18.30 16.35 -68.21
C LYS A 487 -19.45 16.48 -67.17
N LYS A 488 -20.50 17.24 -67.52
CA LYS A 488 -21.82 17.51 -66.89
C LYS A 488 -22.78 17.92 -68.04
N PRO A 489 -24.13 18.03 -67.90
CA PRO A 489 -25.01 18.12 -66.71
C PRO A 489 -26.02 16.91 -66.63
N VAL A 490 -27.18 16.87 -65.94
CA VAL A 490 -28.44 17.68 -65.95
C VAL A 490 -29.19 17.59 -64.58
N LYS A 491 -30.24 18.40 -64.36
CA LYS A 491 -31.04 18.58 -63.11
C LYS A 491 -32.31 17.69 -63.04
N LYS A 492 -32.87 17.48 -61.83
CA LYS A 492 -34.31 17.69 -61.50
C LYS A 492 -34.57 17.81 -59.97
N LYS A 493 -35.74 18.35 -59.60
CA LYS A 493 -36.36 18.64 -58.26
C LYS A 493 -37.88 18.33 -58.40
N PRO A 494 -38.72 18.04 -57.36
CA PRO A 494 -39.21 19.04 -56.35
C PRO A 494 -39.54 18.45 -54.92
N VAL A 495 -39.59 19.17 -53.77
CA VAL A 495 -40.50 20.18 -53.10
C VAL A 495 -41.59 19.58 -52.13
N PRO A 496 -41.89 20.16 -50.92
CA PRO A 496 -42.81 19.60 -49.89
C PRO A 496 -44.00 20.53 -49.40
N PRO A 497 -44.86 20.07 -48.47
CA PRO A 497 -45.78 20.86 -47.59
C PRO A 497 -45.76 20.45 -46.07
N SER A 498 -46.62 20.91 -45.13
CA SER A 498 -46.87 22.30 -44.63
C SER A 498 -47.67 22.41 -43.29
N LEU A 499 -47.04 22.92 -42.20
CA LEU A 499 -47.54 23.90 -41.18
C LEU A 499 -48.84 23.73 -40.29
N GLN A 500 -48.63 23.61 -38.96
CA GLN A 500 -49.26 24.37 -37.82
C GLN A 500 -50.79 24.24 -37.43
N PRO A 501 -51.30 24.73 -36.24
CA PRO A 501 -50.66 25.07 -34.93
C PRO A 501 -51.22 24.39 -33.59
N PRO A 502 -52.15 24.90 -32.70
CA PRO A 502 -52.04 24.68 -31.21
C PRO A 502 -53.31 24.52 -30.28
N LYS A 503 -53.18 23.97 -29.03
CA LYS A 503 -53.72 24.51 -27.71
C LYS A 503 -53.76 23.51 -26.51
N GLN A 504 -53.33 23.97 -25.30
CA GLN A 504 -53.75 23.67 -23.89
C GLN A 504 -53.87 22.18 -23.39
N GLN A 505 -53.55 21.76 -22.15
CA GLN A 505 -53.78 22.37 -20.81
C GLN A 505 -53.00 21.67 -19.63
N LYS A 506 -52.76 22.39 -18.51
CA LYS A 506 -52.54 21.99 -17.07
C LYS A 506 -51.54 20.90 -16.56
N GLN A 507 -50.60 21.37 -15.73
CA GLN A 507 -50.10 20.87 -14.41
C GLN A 507 -50.25 19.40 -13.94
N LYS A 508 -49.14 18.84 -13.41
CA LYS A 508 -49.07 18.20 -12.07
C LYS A 508 -47.66 18.30 -11.44
N GLN A 509 -47.55 17.97 -10.15
CA GLN A 509 -46.39 18.30 -9.28
C GLN A 509 -45.30 17.21 -9.22
N ALA A 510 -44.15 17.56 -8.66
CA ALA A 510 -43.01 16.67 -8.45
C ALA A 510 -43.11 15.84 -7.16
N ASN A 511 -42.63 14.59 -7.23
CA ASN A 511 -41.89 13.87 -6.18
C ASN A 511 -41.28 12.60 -6.83
N GLY A 512 -40.07 12.18 -6.40
CA GLY A 512 -39.45 10.95 -6.95
C GLY A 512 -37.92 10.90 -7.06
N VAL A 513 -37.18 11.92 -6.62
CA VAL A 513 -35.70 11.94 -6.75
C VAL A 513 -34.98 11.16 -5.63
N ALA A 514 -35.62 10.99 -4.47
CA ALA A 514 -34.99 10.36 -3.31
C ALA A 514 -34.83 8.82 -3.43
N HIS A 515 -35.80 8.11 -4.01
CA HIS A 515 -35.79 6.64 -4.03
C HIS A 515 -34.61 6.06 -4.82
N ARG A 516 -34.35 6.60 -6.02
CA ARG A 516 -33.26 6.16 -6.92
C ARG A 516 -31.86 6.28 -6.32
N PHE A 517 -31.67 6.99 -5.21
CA PHE A 517 -30.38 7.01 -4.49
C PHE A 517 -30.18 5.83 -3.55
N ILE A 518 -31.27 5.24 -3.02
CA ILE A 518 -31.21 4.08 -2.13
C ILE A 518 -31.04 2.80 -2.95
N ASP A 519 -31.77 2.68 -4.06
CA ASP A 519 -31.71 1.53 -4.96
C ASP A 519 -30.28 1.28 -5.51
N ILE A 520 -29.52 2.36 -5.75
CA ILE A 520 -28.10 2.30 -6.17
C ILE A 520 -27.18 1.87 -5.03
N LEU A 521 -27.46 2.28 -3.78
CA LEU A 521 -26.63 1.95 -2.61
C LEU A 521 -26.72 0.47 -2.23
N ILE A 522 -27.89 -0.16 -2.37
CA ILE A 522 -28.10 -1.57 -2.07
C ILE A 522 -27.37 -2.44 -3.11
N PHE A 523 -27.57 -2.17 -4.40
CA PHE A 523 -26.97 -2.95 -5.48
C PHE A 523 -25.43 -2.93 -5.48
N CYS A 524 -24.81 -1.80 -5.11
CA CYS A 524 -23.36 -1.72 -4.94
C CYS A 524 -22.80 -2.58 -3.79
N SER A 525 -23.65 -3.04 -2.86
CA SER A 525 -23.25 -3.98 -1.80
C SER A 525 -23.50 -5.45 -2.18
N GLU A 526 -24.48 -5.74 -3.03
CA GLU A 526 -24.75 -7.11 -3.53
C GLU A 526 -23.69 -7.60 -4.52
N VAL A 527 -23.17 -6.73 -5.40
CA VAL A 527 -22.15 -7.12 -6.40
C VAL A 527 -20.85 -7.58 -5.74
N VAL A 528 -20.47 -6.99 -4.59
CA VAL A 528 -19.25 -7.37 -3.85
C VAL A 528 -19.41 -8.70 -3.10
N ALA A 529 -20.65 -9.13 -2.85
CA ALA A 529 -20.96 -10.38 -2.13
C ALA A 529 -21.17 -11.59 -3.06
N LYS A 530 -20.92 -11.44 -4.37
CA LYS A 530 -21.18 -12.46 -5.40
C LYS A 530 -19.95 -12.98 -6.15
N GLU A 531 -18.75 -12.62 -5.71
CA GLU A 531 -17.49 -13.11 -6.29
C GLU A 531 -16.81 -14.19 -5.41
N GLU A 532 -17.47 -14.70 -4.36
CA GLU A 532 -16.91 -15.70 -3.42
C GLU A 532 -17.67 -17.06 -3.36
N GLU A 533 -18.78 -17.26 -4.08
CA GLU A 533 -19.56 -18.53 -4.08
C GLU A 533 -20.04 -18.97 -5.47
N GLU A 534 -19.16 -19.51 -6.34
CA GLU A 534 -19.61 -20.33 -7.48
C GLU A 534 -18.53 -21.28 -8.05
N GLU A 535 -18.12 -22.32 -7.31
CA GLU A 535 -17.53 -23.54 -7.90
C GLU A 535 -17.77 -24.78 -7.01
N ILE A 536 -18.71 -25.65 -7.40
CA ILE A 536 -18.83 -27.09 -7.11
C ILE A 536 -20.09 -27.60 -7.83
N SER A 537 -19.92 -28.45 -8.85
CA SER A 537 -20.87 -29.47 -9.36
C SER A 537 -20.66 -29.70 -10.85
N ASP A 538 -20.15 -30.89 -11.23
CA ASP A 538 -20.98 -31.77 -12.05
C ASP A 538 -20.68 -33.25 -11.81
N LYS A 539 -21.57 -34.11 -12.31
CA LYS A 539 -21.49 -35.57 -12.33
C LYS A 539 -20.88 -36.00 -13.68
N GLY A 540 -20.19 -37.12 -13.82
CA GLY A 540 -20.41 -38.40 -13.14
C GLY A 540 -21.23 -39.30 -14.07
N SER A 541 -20.53 -40.18 -14.81
CA SER A 541 -21.12 -41.16 -15.73
C SER A 541 -20.25 -42.40 -15.74
N GLU A 542 -20.79 -43.51 -15.26
CA GLU A 542 -20.13 -44.83 -15.21
C GLU A 542 -20.55 -45.67 -16.43
N SER A 543 -19.66 -46.53 -16.92
CA SER A 543 -20.01 -47.68 -17.76
C SER A 543 -18.86 -48.70 -17.80
N GLU A 544 -18.95 -49.74 -16.99
CA GLU A 544 -18.12 -50.94 -17.08
C GLU A 544 -18.98 -52.06 -17.69
N GLU A 545 -18.47 -52.79 -18.70
CA GLU A 545 -18.89 -54.17 -18.95
C GLU A 545 -17.72 -55.04 -19.42
N GLU A 546 -17.74 -56.25 -18.89
CA GLU A 546 -16.73 -57.31 -18.84
C GLU A 546 -16.33 -57.97 -20.17
N GLU A 547 -15.05 -58.35 -20.22
CA GLU A 547 -14.47 -59.65 -20.62
C GLU A 547 -14.99 -60.52 -21.79
N THR A 548 -14.05 -61.19 -22.49
CA THR A 548 -14.05 -62.68 -22.61
C THR A 548 -12.75 -63.30 -23.18
N ASN A 549 -12.04 -64.06 -22.32
CA ASN A 549 -11.37 -65.36 -22.56
C ASN A 549 -10.48 -65.68 -23.80
N ARG A 550 -9.23 -66.10 -23.50
CA ARG A 550 -8.49 -67.31 -24.02
C ARG A 550 -8.02 -67.36 -25.49
N ASP A 551 -6.95 -68.07 -25.85
CA ASP A 551 -5.82 -68.71 -25.13
C ASP A 551 -4.71 -69.03 -26.16
N SER A 552 -3.43 -68.94 -25.78
CA SER A 552 -2.32 -69.86 -26.18
C SER A 552 -0.93 -69.28 -25.88
N GLN A 553 -0.01 -70.11 -25.39
CA GLN A 553 1.37 -69.74 -25.09
C GLN A 553 2.30 -69.96 -26.29
N SER A 554 3.35 -69.13 -26.43
CA SER A 554 4.69 -69.60 -26.79
C SER A 554 5.74 -68.62 -26.27
N GLU A 555 6.94 -69.13 -25.95
CA GLU A 555 7.95 -68.43 -25.15
C GLU A 555 8.97 -67.68 -26.01
N LYS A 556 9.47 -66.54 -25.50
CA LYS A 556 10.91 -66.22 -25.44
C LYS A 556 11.21 -64.97 -24.61
N ASP A 557 12.46 -64.90 -24.16
CA ASP A 557 13.01 -63.83 -23.33
C ASP A 557 13.19 -62.53 -24.13
N ASP A 558 12.73 -61.42 -23.54
CA ASP A 558 13.27 -60.08 -23.77
C ASP A 558 13.21 -59.31 -22.44
N GLY A 559 14.36 -59.25 -21.75
CA GLY A 559 14.46 -58.79 -20.36
C GLY A 559 15.28 -57.52 -20.14
N SER A 560 15.94 -56.97 -21.17
CA SER A 560 16.81 -55.80 -21.06
C SER A 560 16.09 -54.48 -21.32
N ASP A 561 15.23 -54.43 -22.34
CA ASP A 561 14.84 -53.16 -22.98
C ASP A 561 13.73 -52.43 -22.18
N ARG A 562 12.99 -53.16 -21.33
CA ARG A 562 11.95 -52.60 -20.47
C ARG A 562 12.46 -51.81 -19.26
N GLU A 563 13.73 -51.97 -18.88
CA GLU A 563 14.33 -51.15 -17.81
C GLU A 563 14.90 -49.83 -18.34
N SER A 564 15.48 -49.81 -19.55
CA SER A 564 15.92 -48.56 -20.18
C SER A 564 14.76 -47.63 -20.51
N ASP A 565 13.65 -48.17 -21.01
CA ASP A 565 12.47 -47.36 -21.39
C ASP A 565 11.81 -46.80 -20.13
N ARG A 566 11.71 -47.60 -19.05
CA ARG A 566 11.24 -47.12 -17.74
C ARG A 566 12.15 -46.06 -17.13
N GLU A 567 13.47 -46.19 -17.21
CA GLU A 567 14.38 -45.14 -16.72
C GLU A 567 14.31 -43.84 -17.54
N GLN A 568 13.92 -43.91 -18.83
CA GLN A 568 13.63 -42.72 -19.63
C GLN A 568 12.28 -42.11 -19.28
N ASP A 569 11.20 -42.89 -19.20
CA ASP A 569 9.87 -42.41 -18.79
C ASP A 569 9.92 -41.81 -17.37
N GLU A 570 10.62 -42.45 -16.43
CA GLU A 570 10.83 -41.92 -15.08
C GLU A 570 11.71 -40.67 -15.03
N LYS A 571 12.48 -40.36 -16.08
CA LYS A 571 13.19 -39.08 -16.22
C LYS A 571 12.31 -38.02 -16.82
N GLN A 572 11.67 -38.34 -17.95
CA GLN A 572 10.76 -37.44 -18.65
C GLN A 572 9.67 -36.95 -17.70
N ASN A 573 8.99 -37.83 -16.96
CA ASN A 573 8.00 -37.43 -15.96
C ASN A 573 8.56 -36.58 -14.81
N LYS A 574 9.86 -36.70 -14.45
CA LYS A 574 10.49 -35.87 -13.41
C LYS A 574 10.92 -34.50 -13.93
N ASP A 575 11.35 -34.43 -15.18
CA ASP A 575 11.70 -33.17 -15.85
C ASP A 575 10.40 -32.40 -16.20
N ASP A 576 9.36 -33.08 -16.70
CA ASP A 576 8.03 -32.52 -16.97
C ASP A 576 7.35 -32.00 -15.69
N GLU A 577 7.41 -32.75 -14.58
CA GLU A 577 6.92 -32.30 -13.26
C GLU A 577 7.75 -31.12 -12.72
N ALA A 578 9.06 -31.08 -12.97
CA ALA A 578 9.89 -29.93 -12.60
C ALA A 578 9.55 -28.68 -13.43
N GLU A 579 9.31 -28.81 -14.75
CA GLU A 579 8.80 -27.72 -15.59
C GLU A 579 7.40 -27.27 -15.16
N TRP A 580 6.52 -28.19 -14.76
CA TRP A 580 5.21 -27.86 -14.19
C TRP A 580 5.33 -27.08 -12.87
N GLN A 581 6.23 -27.49 -11.97
CA GLN A 581 6.50 -26.76 -10.73
C GLN A 581 7.17 -25.40 -10.97
N GLU A 582 8.04 -25.25 -11.98
CA GLU A 582 8.57 -23.95 -12.39
C GLU A 582 7.49 -23.06 -13.00
N LEU A 583 6.61 -23.60 -13.85
CA LEU A 583 5.48 -22.91 -14.45
C LEU A 583 4.50 -22.41 -13.38
N GLN A 584 4.11 -23.29 -12.46
CA GLN A 584 3.19 -23.00 -11.35
C GLN A 584 3.82 -22.02 -10.34
N GLN A 585 5.14 -22.11 -10.09
CA GLN A 585 5.86 -21.05 -9.38
C GLN A 585 5.92 -19.74 -10.17
N SER A 586 6.02 -19.77 -11.51
CA SER A 586 5.95 -18.57 -12.34
C SER A 586 4.58 -17.90 -12.22
N ILE A 587 3.51 -18.69 -12.20
CA ILE A 587 2.12 -18.24 -12.01
C ILE A 587 1.99 -17.64 -10.62
N GLN A 588 2.34 -18.35 -9.54
CA GLN A 588 2.28 -17.80 -8.18
C GLN A 588 3.17 -16.55 -7.98
N ARG A 589 4.31 -16.44 -8.69
CA ARG A 589 5.15 -15.23 -8.68
C ARG A 589 4.47 -14.07 -9.44
N LYS A 590 3.81 -14.35 -10.58
CA LYS A 590 2.99 -13.38 -11.34
C LYS A 590 1.77 -12.94 -10.51
N GLU A 591 1.02 -13.86 -9.91
CA GLU A 591 -0.11 -13.59 -9.01
C GLU A 591 0.30 -12.76 -7.80
N ARG A 592 1.39 -13.12 -7.10
CA ARG A 592 1.91 -12.30 -5.99
C ARG A 592 2.32 -10.90 -6.46
N ALA A 593 2.83 -10.74 -7.68
CA ALA A 593 3.12 -9.43 -8.26
C ALA A 593 1.85 -8.66 -8.73
N LEU A 594 0.79 -9.37 -9.12
CA LEU A 594 -0.53 -8.82 -9.47
C LEU A 594 -1.32 -8.41 -8.21
N LEU A 595 -1.14 -9.12 -7.09
CA LEU A 595 -1.76 -8.82 -5.80
C LEU A 595 -0.98 -7.74 -5.03
N GLU A 596 0.36 -7.76 -5.06
CA GLU A 596 1.22 -6.66 -4.57
C GLU A 596 1.29 -5.48 -5.58
N THR A 597 0.13 -5.02 -6.07
CA THR A 597 -0.06 -3.96 -7.09
C THR A 597 0.75 -2.66 -6.90
N LYS A 598 1.22 -2.37 -5.69
CA LYS A 598 1.94 -1.14 -5.33
C LYS A 598 3.33 -1.49 -4.79
N SER A 599 4.37 -1.28 -5.61
CA SER A 599 5.77 -1.44 -5.16
C SER A 599 6.05 -0.59 -3.92
N LYS A 600 6.54 -1.26 -2.86
CA LYS A 600 6.88 -0.64 -1.57
C LYS A 600 8.16 0.22 -1.64
N ILE A 601 8.90 0.17 -2.75
CA ILE A 601 10.15 0.90 -2.96
C ILE A 601 9.83 2.29 -3.53
N THR A 602 9.83 3.30 -2.68
CA THR A 602 9.70 4.70 -3.10
C THR A 602 11.06 5.31 -3.44
N HIS A 603 11.12 6.08 -4.53
CA HIS A 603 12.30 6.87 -4.89
C HIS A 603 12.09 8.34 -4.49
N PRO A 604 13.11 9.03 -3.94
CA PRO A 604 13.00 10.45 -3.64
C PRO A 604 12.82 11.26 -4.93
N VAL A 605 11.80 12.11 -4.96
CA VAL A 605 11.54 13.04 -6.06
C VAL A 605 12.11 14.41 -5.67
N TYR A 606 12.90 15.01 -6.56
CA TYR A 606 13.35 16.38 -6.36
C TYR A 606 12.20 17.37 -6.57
N SER A 607 11.92 18.18 -5.55
CA SER A 607 10.87 19.19 -5.54
C SER A 607 11.30 20.38 -4.68
N LEU A 608 11.31 21.60 -5.24
CA LEU A 608 11.75 22.79 -4.50
C LEU A 608 10.73 23.23 -3.44
N PHE A 609 9.45 23.21 -3.81
CA PHE A 609 8.37 23.87 -3.06
C PHE A 609 7.42 22.89 -2.36
N PHE A 610 7.65 21.58 -2.44
CA PHE A 610 6.78 20.59 -1.79
C PHE A 610 7.20 20.31 -0.33
N PRO A 611 6.27 20.24 0.63
CA PRO A 611 6.59 20.21 2.05
C PRO A 611 6.90 18.82 2.63
N GLU A 612 6.56 17.73 1.95
CA GLU A 612 6.87 16.35 2.40
C GLU A 612 7.07 15.36 1.24
#